data_AF-A0A7L4P5F0-F1
#
_entry.id   AF-A0A7L4P5F0-F1
#
_cell.length_a   1.000
_cell.length_b   1.000
_cell.length_c   1.000
_cell.angle_alpha   90.00
_cell.angle_beta   90.00
_cell.angle_gamma   90.00
#
_symmetry.space_group_name_H-M   'P 1'
#
loop_
_entity.id
_entity.type
_entity.pdbx_description
1 polymer ?
#
loop_
_entity_poly.entity_id
_entity_poly.type
_entity_poly.pdbx_seq_one_letter_code
_entity_poly.pdbx_strand_id
1 'polypeptide(L)'
;MFGPRMYQQQLDELGIDGLEIDVSNIQRAMETLNELEDYEDVLKKMRHNIRTDIRNIRKKYIQMMKELDPSPEEKKRMKARDIEKIIKKKKSIVKKRNSKIKSYEIIENLVDNYLTQISDARLYIRNSIESRVG
;
A
#
# COMPACT_ATOMS: atom_id res chain seq x y z
N MET A 1 7.55 3.36 11.11
CA MET A 1 6.21 3.26 10.49
C MET A 1 5.95 4.61 9.87
N PHE A 2 5.97 4.71 8.55
CA PHE A 2 5.72 5.97 7.87
C PHE A 2 4.22 6.27 7.89
N GLY A 3 3.87 7.56 7.93
CA GLY A 3 2.48 7.98 7.81
C GLY A 3 2.00 7.87 6.35
N PRO A 4 0.69 7.73 6.10
CA PRO A 4 0.16 7.76 4.73
C PRO A 4 0.61 9.01 3.96
N ARG A 5 0.60 10.17 4.61
CA ARG A 5 1.08 11.43 3.99
C ARG A 5 2.53 11.37 3.49
N MET A 6 3.40 10.63 4.17
CA MET A 6 4.79 10.50 3.71
C MET A 6 4.89 9.63 2.46
N TYR A 7 4.10 8.55 2.37
CA TYR A 7 4.05 7.76 1.14
C TYR A 7 3.42 8.53 -0.03
N GLN A 8 2.41 9.36 0.25
CA GLN A 8 1.85 10.25 -0.76
C GLN A 8 2.92 11.22 -1.27
N GLN A 9 3.62 11.90 -0.37
CA GLN A 9 4.70 12.81 -0.75
C GLN A 9 5.80 12.11 -1.55
N GLN A 10 6.19 10.88 -1.16
CA GLN A 10 7.15 10.09 -1.93
C GLN A 10 6.64 9.77 -3.34
N LEU A 11 5.34 9.52 -3.53
CA LEU A 11 4.78 9.32 -4.87
C LEU A 11 4.81 10.61 -5.69
N ASP A 12 4.41 11.72 -5.08
CA ASP A 12 4.38 13.03 -5.73
C ASP A 12 5.81 13.44 -6.15
N GLU A 13 6.82 13.18 -5.30
CA GLU A 13 8.23 13.45 -5.55
C GLU A 13 8.86 12.55 -6.63
N LEU A 14 8.27 11.37 -6.92
CA LEU A 14 8.76 10.54 -8.02
C LEU A 14 8.49 11.18 -9.38
N GLY A 15 7.51 12.09 -9.49
CA GLY A 15 7.21 12.80 -10.73
C GLY A 15 6.80 11.88 -11.88
N ILE A 16 6.23 10.70 -11.58
CA ILE A 16 5.74 9.75 -12.59
C ILE A 16 4.54 10.35 -13.34
N ASP A 17 3.77 11.21 -12.68
CA ASP A 17 2.68 11.95 -13.30
C ASP A 17 3.22 12.91 -14.37
N GLY A 18 2.90 12.62 -15.62
CA GLY A 18 3.35 13.41 -16.78
C GLY A 18 4.55 12.82 -17.53
N LEU A 19 4.99 11.60 -17.19
CA LEU A 19 5.98 10.88 -17.99
C LEU A 19 5.43 10.63 -19.40
N GLU A 20 6.13 11.14 -20.42
CA GLU A 20 5.81 10.91 -21.82
C GLU A 20 6.57 9.69 -22.35
N ILE A 21 5.85 8.78 -23.00
CA ILE A 21 6.47 7.61 -23.64
C ILE A 21 7.01 8.01 -25.02
N ASP A 22 8.31 8.27 -25.11
CA ASP A 22 8.98 8.59 -26.38
C ASP A 22 9.54 7.33 -27.05
N VAL A 23 8.85 6.87 -28.10
CA VAL A 23 9.30 5.78 -28.97
C VAL A 23 9.73 6.28 -30.35
N SER A 24 10.08 7.56 -30.50
CA SER A 24 10.48 8.15 -31.79
C SER A 24 11.65 7.42 -32.45
N ASN A 25 12.57 6.88 -31.67
CA ASN A 25 13.68 6.04 -32.13
C ASN A 25 14.06 5.00 -31.06
N ILE A 26 14.90 4.02 -31.46
CA ILE A 26 15.30 2.91 -30.57
C ILE A 26 16.04 3.43 -29.33
N GLN A 27 16.90 4.45 -29.48
CA GLN A 27 17.65 5.01 -28.36
C GLN A 27 16.71 5.61 -27.31
N ARG A 28 15.75 6.44 -27.73
CA ARG A 28 14.72 7.02 -26.86
C ARG A 28 13.86 5.96 -26.19
N ALA A 29 13.41 4.97 -26.95
CA ALA A 29 12.66 3.85 -26.44
C ALA A 29 13.41 3.08 -25.34
N MET A 30 14.72 2.87 -25.52
CA MET A 30 15.59 2.22 -24.52
C MET A 30 15.82 3.10 -23.28
N GLU A 31 15.98 4.42 -23.46
CA GLU A 31 16.08 5.39 -22.35
C GLU A 31 14.81 5.35 -21.49
N THR A 32 13.64 5.47 -22.11
CA THR A 32 12.35 5.38 -21.40
C THR A 32 12.14 4.03 -20.71
N LEU A 33 12.60 2.92 -21.31
CA LEU A 33 12.54 1.60 -20.65
C LEU A 33 13.36 1.55 -19.34
N ASN A 34 14.53 2.20 -19.31
CA ASN A 34 15.37 2.26 -18.11
C ASN A 34 14.72 3.13 -17.03
N GLU A 35 14.18 4.29 -17.40
CA GLU A 35 13.45 5.16 -16.46
C GLU A 35 12.25 4.45 -15.83
N LEU A 36 11.47 3.73 -16.65
CA LEU A 36 10.35 2.91 -16.19
C LEU A 36 10.77 1.80 -15.22
N GLU A 37 11.96 1.22 -15.42
CA GLU A 37 12.50 0.20 -14.52
C GLU A 37 12.91 0.79 -13.16
N ASP A 38 13.56 1.96 -13.17
CA ASP A 38 13.90 2.69 -11.95
C ASP A 38 12.64 3.05 -11.13
N TYR A 39 11.59 3.54 -11.80
CA TYR A 39 10.30 3.81 -11.16
C TYR A 39 9.66 2.55 -10.59
N GLU A 40 9.66 1.45 -11.34
CA GLU A 40 9.10 0.18 -10.90
C GLU A 40 9.76 -0.31 -9.60
N ASP A 41 11.08 -0.18 -9.51
CA ASP A 41 11.86 -0.59 -8.34
C ASP A 41 11.55 0.25 -7.10
N VAL A 42 11.40 1.57 -7.26
CA VAL A 42 10.99 2.43 -6.13
C VAL A 42 9.56 2.09 -5.71
N LEU A 43 8.63 1.97 -6.65
CA LEU A 43 7.22 1.65 -6.36
C LEU A 43 7.07 0.28 -5.68
N LYS A 44 7.85 -0.74 -6.08
CA LYS A 44 7.89 -2.05 -5.40
C LYS A 44 8.34 -1.92 -3.95
N LYS A 45 9.38 -1.13 -3.68
CA LYS A 45 9.86 -0.85 -2.31
C LYS A 45 8.79 -0.13 -1.49
N MET A 46 8.15 0.88 -2.06
CA MET A 46 7.05 1.61 -1.41
C MET A 46 5.89 0.68 -1.05
N ARG A 47 5.43 -0.15 -2.00
CA ARG A 47 4.38 -1.15 -1.78
C ARG A 47 4.73 -2.10 -0.63
N HIS A 48 5.97 -2.60 -0.59
CA HIS A 48 6.43 -3.46 0.49
C HIS A 48 6.36 -2.76 1.85
N ASN A 49 6.80 -1.51 1.92
CA ASN A 49 6.80 -0.70 3.14
C ASN A 49 5.38 -0.40 3.63
N ILE A 50 4.47 -0.02 2.73
CA ILE A 50 3.05 0.19 3.02
C ILE A 50 2.42 -1.07 3.61
N ARG A 51 2.62 -2.23 2.97
CA ARG A 51 2.10 -3.52 3.46
C ARG A 51 2.66 -3.89 4.83
N THR A 52 3.93 -3.61 5.07
CA THR A 52 4.59 -3.83 6.37
C THR A 52 3.97 -2.93 7.45
N ASP A 53 3.73 -1.66 7.15
CA ASP A 53 3.09 -0.73 8.07
C ASP A 53 1.63 -1.12 8.38
N ILE A 54 0.86 -1.53 7.36
CA ILE A 54 -0.49 -2.09 7.56
C ILE A 54 -0.43 -3.32 8.48
N ARG A 55 0.51 -4.24 8.27
CA ARG A 55 0.68 -5.44 9.11
C ARG A 55 1.01 -5.06 10.56
N ASN A 56 1.87 -4.06 10.77
CA ASN A 56 2.23 -3.56 12.09
C ASN A 56 1.03 -2.90 12.80
N ILE A 57 0.23 -2.11 12.08
CA ILE A 57 -1.03 -1.57 12.59
C ILE A 57 -1.96 -2.72 13.01
N ARG A 58 -2.16 -3.72 12.16
CA ARG A 58 -3.01 -4.89 12.49
C ARG A 58 -2.53 -5.58 13.77
N LYS A 59 -1.23 -5.86 13.89
CA LYS A 59 -0.63 -6.46 15.10
C LYS A 59 -0.88 -5.62 16.36
N LYS A 60 -0.62 -4.31 16.30
CA LYS A 60 -0.85 -3.40 17.43
C LYS A 60 -2.30 -3.43 17.92
N TYR A 61 -3.26 -3.36 17.00
CA TYR A 61 -4.68 -3.37 17.37
C TYR A 61 -5.17 -4.74 17.84
N ILE A 62 -4.61 -5.85 17.34
CA ILE A 62 -4.86 -7.19 17.89
C ILE A 62 -4.41 -7.27 19.34
N GLN A 63 -3.20 -6.76 19.64
CA GLN A 63 -2.68 -6.74 21.00
C GLN A 63 -3.59 -5.94 21.95
N MET A 64 -4.03 -4.74 21.54
CA MET A 64 -4.98 -3.94 22.33
C MET A 64 -6.32 -4.66 22.57
N MET A 65 -6.78 -5.51 21.64
CA MET A 65 -8.00 -6.30 21.87
C MET A 65 -7.77 -7.48 22.82
N LYS A 66 -6.58 -8.09 22.80
CA LYS A 66 -6.20 -9.17 23.73
C LYS A 66 -6.07 -8.66 25.16
N GLU A 67 -5.54 -7.45 25.34
CA GLU A 67 -5.47 -6.80 26.66
C GLU A 67 -6.84 -6.48 27.26
N LEU A 68 -7.90 -6.47 26.44
CA LEU A 68 -9.28 -6.34 26.90
C LEU A 68 -9.95 -7.69 27.20
N ASP A 69 -9.30 -8.82 26.93
CA ASP A 69 -9.86 -10.12 27.24
C ASP A 69 -9.73 -10.40 28.74
N PRO A 70 -10.86 -10.58 29.45
CA PRO A 70 -10.82 -11.02 30.83
C PRO A 70 -10.30 -12.46 30.90
N SER A 71 -9.64 -12.80 32.00
CA SER A 71 -9.27 -14.19 32.29
C SER A 71 -10.52 -15.09 32.37
N PRO A 72 -10.37 -16.41 32.21
CA PRO A 72 -11.49 -17.34 32.33
C PRO A 72 -12.23 -17.23 33.67
N GLU A 73 -11.52 -16.92 34.76
CA GLU A 73 -12.09 -16.76 36.10
C GLU A 73 -12.83 -15.43 36.25
N GLU A 74 -12.27 -14.35 35.74
CA GLU A 74 -12.91 -13.04 35.70
C GLU A 74 -14.21 -13.11 34.89
N LYS A 75 -14.15 -13.73 33.71
CA LYS A 75 -15.29 -13.86 32.80
C LYS A 75 -16.48 -14.58 33.45
N LYS A 76 -16.24 -15.60 34.29
CA LYS A 76 -17.29 -16.31 35.05
C LYS A 76 -17.96 -15.43 36.11
N ARG A 77 -17.26 -14.41 36.62
CA ARG A 77 -17.74 -13.49 37.67
C ARG A 77 -18.31 -12.18 37.11
N MET A 78 -18.19 -11.94 35.81
CA MET A 78 -18.62 -10.70 35.16
C MET A 78 -20.13 -10.63 34.94
N LYS A 79 -20.70 -9.44 35.17
CA LYS A 79 -22.09 -9.14 34.82
C LYS A 79 -22.23 -8.97 33.30
N ALA A 80 -23.39 -9.31 32.76
CA ALA A 80 -23.70 -9.16 31.33
C ALA A 80 -23.42 -7.73 30.80
N ARG A 81 -23.73 -6.69 31.60
CA ARG A 81 -23.45 -5.29 31.25
C ARG A 81 -21.95 -5.00 31.05
N ASP A 82 -21.08 -5.63 31.83
CA ASP A 82 -19.63 -5.40 31.73
C ASP A 82 -19.03 -6.16 30.55
N ILE A 83 -19.56 -7.36 30.25
CA ILE A 83 -19.24 -8.08 29.01
C ILE A 83 -19.63 -7.24 27.79
N GLU A 84 -20.82 -6.63 27.81
CA GLU A 84 -21.29 -5.76 26.73
C GLU A 84 -20.38 -4.54 26.54
N LYS A 85 -19.90 -3.91 27.63
CA LYS A 85 -18.91 -2.81 27.56
C LYS A 85 -17.61 -3.26 26.89
N ILE A 86 -17.09 -4.44 27.22
CA ILE A 86 -15.88 -5.00 26.58
C ILE A 86 -16.12 -5.19 25.08
N ILE A 87 -17.25 -5.79 24.70
CA ILE A 87 -17.61 -5.98 23.29
C ILE A 87 -17.68 -4.64 22.54
N LYS A 88 -18.33 -3.63 23.12
CA LYS A 88 -18.41 -2.27 22.54
C LYS A 88 -17.02 -1.65 22.37
N LYS A 89 -16.15 -1.76 23.38
CA LYS A 89 -14.76 -1.29 23.30
C LYS A 89 -14.01 -1.99 22.17
N LYS A 90 -14.07 -3.32 22.07
CA LYS A 90 -13.43 -4.09 20.99
C LYS A 90 -13.93 -3.67 19.61
N LYS A 91 -15.24 -3.50 19.43
CA LYS A 91 -15.82 -2.98 18.18
C LYS A 91 -15.26 -1.59 17.83
N SER A 92 -15.11 -0.70 18.81
CA SER A 92 -14.53 0.63 18.58
C SER A 92 -13.06 0.58 18.16
N ILE A 93 -12.28 -0.36 18.72
CA ILE A 93 -10.88 -0.59 18.35
C ILE A 93 -10.78 -1.07 16.91
N VAL A 94 -11.64 -2.02 16.52
CA VAL A 94 -11.73 -2.48 15.12
C VAL A 94 -12.07 -1.33 14.17
N LYS A 95 -13.05 -0.49 14.51
CA LYS A 95 -13.42 0.68 13.69
C LYS A 95 -12.24 1.64 13.51
N LYS A 96 -11.52 1.96 14.60
CA LYS A 96 -10.32 2.81 14.58
C LYS A 96 -9.21 2.19 13.72
N ARG A 97 -8.98 0.88 13.85
CA ARG A 97 -8.00 0.14 13.02
C ARG A 97 -8.33 0.28 11.53
N ASN A 98 -9.58 -0.02 11.16
CA ASN A 98 -10.00 0.00 9.76
C ASN A 98 -9.89 1.41 9.17
N SER A 99 -10.32 2.43 9.91
CA SER A 99 -10.17 3.82 9.49
C SER A 99 -8.70 4.21 9.28
N LYS A 100 -7.80 3.73 10.13
CA LYS A 100 -6.36 4.00 10.01
C LYS A 100 -5.72 3.25 8.84
N ILE A 101 -6.13 2.01 8.58
CA ILE A 101 -5.61 1.21 7.46
C ILE A 101 -6.11 1.76 6.12
N LYS A 102 -7.35 2.25 6.04
CA LYS A 102 -7.96 2.74 4.80
C LYS A 102 -7.10 3.78 4.07
N SER A 103 -6.46 4.69 4.80
CA SER A 103 -5.56 5.68 4.20
C SER A 103 -4.29 5.08 3.60
N TYR A 104 -3.79 3.97 4.13
CA TYR A 104 -2.67 3.24 3.53
C TYR A 104 -3.12 2.46 2.29
N GLU A 105 -4.31 1.85 2.34
CA GLU A 105 -4.88 1.09 1.21
C GLU A 105 -5.12 1.99 -0.01
N ILE A 106 -5.54 3.25 0.19
CA ILE A 106 -5.68 4.22 -0.91
C ILE A 106 -4.34 4.43 -1.64
N ILE A 107 -3.25 4.56 -0.88
CA ILE A 107 -1.92 4.80 -1.44
C ILE A 107 -1.36 3.52 -2.06
N GLU A 108 -1.58 2.36 -1.43
CA GLU A 108 -1.22 1.05 -2.01
C GLU A 108 -1.88 0.86 -3.37
N ASN A 109 -3.16 1.18 -3.50
CA ASN A 109 -3.88 1.10 -4.77
C ASN A 109 -3.30 2.05 -5.82
N LEU A 110 -2.90 3.26 -5.43
CA LEU A 110 -2.25 4.20 -6.35
C LEU A 110 -0.90 3.66 -6.84
N VAL A 111 -0.08 3.11 -5.93
CA VAL A 111 1.18 2.44 -6.28
C VAL A 111 0.93 1.27 -7.24
N ASP A 112 -0.06 0.42 -6.95
CA ASP A 112 -0.39 -0.72 -7.81
C ASP A 112 -0.88 -0.26 -9.19
N ASN A 113 -1.64 0.84 -9.27
CA ASN A 113 -2.05 1.42 -10.55
C ASN A 113 -0.85 1.91 -11.39
N TYR A 114 0.14 2.58 -10.77
CA TYR A 114 1.35 2.98 -11.49
C TYR A 114 2.16 1.77 -11.95
N LEU A 115 2.30 0.74 -11.11
CA LEU A 115 2.99 -0.50 -11.50
C LEU A 115 2.33 -1.16 -12.72
N THR A 116 1.00 -1.18 -12.78
CA THR A 116 0.27 -1.68 -13.96
C THR A 116 0.54 -0.82 -15.19
N GLN A 117 0.46 0.50 -15.08
CA GLN A 117 0.73 1.41 -16.20
C GLN A 117 2.16 1.28 -16.73
N ILE A 118 3.14 1.15 -15.84
CA ILE A 118 4.53 0.88 -16.20
C ILE A 118 4.65 -0.43 -16.96
N SER A 119 4.01 -1.50 -16.48
CA SER A 119 4.03 -2.80 -17.17
C SER A 119 3.46 -2.70 -18.58
N ASP A 120 2.34 -2.00 -18.75
CA ASP A 120 1.69 -1.81 -20.05
C ASP A 120 2.56 -0.95 -20.99
N ALA A 121 3.16 0.12 -20.46
CA ALA A 121 4.07 0.98 -21.21
C ALA A 121 5.33 0.22 -21.68
N ARG A 122 5.95 -0.59 -20.81
CA ARG A 122 7.10 -1.43 -21.19
C ARG A 122 6.74 -2.40 -22.31
N LEU A 123 5.56 -3.01 -22.26
CA LEU A 123 5.09 -3.90 -23.32
C LEU A 123 4.93 -3.14 -24.65
N TYR A 124 4.31 -1.96 -24.62
CA TYR A 124 4.17 -1.10 -25.79
C TYR A 124 5.53 -0.73 -26.41
N ILE A 125 6.48 -0.29 -25.58
CA ILE A 125 7.81 0.10 -26.06
C ILE A 125 8.56 -1.08 -26.67
N ARG A 126 8.53 -2.26 -26.03
CA ARG A 126 9.16 -3.47 -26.55
C ARG A 126 8.60 -3.85 -27.92
N ASN A 127 7.28 -3.86 -28.06
CA ASN A 127 6.62 -4.13 -29.34
C ASN A 127 7.02 -3.11 -30.42
N SER A 128 7.14 -1.82 -30.06
CA SER A 128 7.61 -0.78 -30.98
C SER A 128 9.06 -1.01 -31.43
N ILE A 129 9.95 -1.44 -30.53
CA ILE A 129 11.34 -1.79 -30.89
C ILE A 129 11.37 -3.00 -31.82
N GLU A 130 10.67 -4.09 -31.45
CA GLU A 130 10.61 -5.32 -32.25
C GLU A 130 10.11 -5.04 -33.68
N SER A 131 9.07 -4.22 -33.83
CA SER A 131 8.53 -3.87 -35.16
C SER A 131 9.48 -3.10 -36.08
N ARG A 132 10.56 -2.52 -35.53
CA ARG A 132 11.56 -1.74 -36.30
C ARG A 132 12.84 -2.53 -36.58
N VAL A 133 13.09 -3.58 -35.82
CA VAL A 133 14.33 -4.38 -35.88
C VAL A 133 14.08 -5.74 -36.54
N GLY A 134 12.85 -6.26 -36.48
CA GLY A 134 12.39 -7.44 -37.22
C GLY A 134 12.05 -7.15 -38.67
#